data_AF-A0A849T5U5-F1
#
_entry.id   AF-A0A849T5U5-F1
#
_cell.length_a   1.000
_cell.length_b   1.000
_cell.length_c   1.000
_cell.angle_alpha   90.00
_cell.angle_beta   90.00
_cell.angle_gamma   90.00
#
_symmetry.space_group_name_H-M   'P 1'
#
loop_
_entity.id
_entity.type
_entity.pdbx_description
1 polymer ?
#
loop_
_entity_poly.entity_id
_entity_poly.type
_entity_poly.pdbx_seq_one_letter_code
_entity_poly.pdbx_strand_id
1 'polypeptide(L)'
;MLHAVKDTAAPYSAPVSLVSDSAPTVTSNTIYDQYKVIRRNGSVVVFTPEKIAIALTKAFIAVNGGQGAASARVRELVDQLTHGVVSALVRRQPHGGTMHIEDIQDQVELGLMRSG
;
A
#
# COMPACT_ATOMS: atom_id res chain seq x y z
N MET A 1 43.13 -60.24 -1.94
CA MET A 1 43.65 -59.02 -1.30
C MET A 1 43.66 -57.92 -2.36
N LEU A 2 43.00 -56.78 -2.06
CA LEU A 2 43.12 -55.45 -2.67
C LEU A 2 42.53 -55.13 -4.08
N HIS A 3 41.60 -54.17 -4.02
CA HIS A 3 41.29 -53.04 -4.91
C HIS A 3 40.59 -53.23 -6.27
N ALA A 4 39.32 -52.80 -6.32
CA ALA A 4 38.91 -51.74 -7.24
C ALA A 4 37.71 -50.97 -6.64
N VAL A 5 37.99 -49.74 -6.21
CA VAL A 5 37.03 -48.70 -5.83
C VAL A 5 36.30 -48.19 -7.08
N LYS A 6 34.97 -48.10 -7.01
CA LYS A 6 34.19 -47.24 -7.89
C LYS A 6 33.10 -46.51 -7.12
N ASP A 7 33.22 -45.19 -7.21
CA ASP A 7 32.19 -44.18 -7.38
C ASP A 7 31.27 -43.83 -6.19
N THR A 8 31.79 -42.85 -5.44
CA THR A 8 31.09 -41.72 -4.83
C THR A 8 29.87 -41.26 -5.63
N ALA A 9 28.70 -41.22 -4.98
CA ALA A 9 27.60 -40.33 -5.33
C ALA A 9 26.96 -39.79 -4.03
N ALA A 10 26.96 -38.45 -3.93
CA ALA A 10 26.47 -37.65 -2.81
C ALA A 10 24.92 -37.56 -2.79
N PRO A 11 24.31 -37.00 -1.72
CA PRO A 11 22.92 -37.28 -1.34
C PRO A 11 21.89 -36.50 -2.16
N TYR A 12 20.75 -37.14 -2.43
CA TYR A 12 19.60 -36.50 -3.06
C TYR A 12 18.80 -35.73 -2.00
N SER A 13 19.10 -34.43 -1.83
CA SER A 13 18.21 -33.51 -1.13
C SER A 13 17.04 -33.15 -2.04
N ALA A 14 15.84 -33.63 -1.71
CA ALA A 14 14.62 -33.16 -2.35
C ALA A 14 14.38 -31.67 -2.03
N PRO A 15 13.92 -30.84 -2.99
CA PRO A 15 13.58 -29.46 -2.70
C PRO A 15 12.26 -29.42 -1.92
N VAL A 16 12.31 -28.89 -0.69
CA VAL A 16 11.12 -28.49 0.05
C VAL A 16 10.45 -27.36 -0.74
N SER A 17 9.31 -27.65 -1.35
CA SER A 17 8.44 -26.63 -1.94
C SER A 17 7.93 -25.74 -0.82
N LEU A 18 8.56 -24.58 -0.65
CA LEU A 18 8.07 -23.51 0.19
C LEU A 18 6.76 -23.03 -0.43
N VAL A 19 5.63 -23.51 0.08
CA VAL A 19 4.35 -22.86 -0.14
C VAL A 19 4.42 -21.52 0.59
N SER A 20 4.82 -20.48 -0.14
CA SER A 20 4.63 -19.10 0.29
C SER A 20 3.13 -18.89 0.34
N ASP A 21 2.58 -19.04 1.55
CA ASP A 21 1.23 -18.68 1.90
C ASP A 21 1.04 -17.22 1.48
N SER A 22 0.37 -17.03 0.34
CA SER A 22 0.00 -15.71 -0.14
C SER A 22 -1.05 -15.20 0.83
N ALA A 23 -0.60 -14.45 1.83
CA ALA A 23 -1.49 -13.72 2.72
C ALA A 23 -2.55 -12.99 1.87
N PRO A 24 -3.84 -13.07 2.22
CA PRO A 24 -4.86 -12.38 1.46
C PRO A 24 -4.74 -10.88 1.73
N THR A 25 -4.05 -10.14 0.86
CA THR A 25 -4.07 -8.67 0.86
C THR A 25 -5.36 -8.16 0.20
N VAL A 26 -6.53 -8.66 0.62
CA VAL A 26 -7.85 -8.22 0.14
C VAL A 26 -8.84 -8.24 1.29
N THR A 27 -8.61 -7.43 2.33
CA THR A 27 -9.65 -7.14 3.35
C THR A 27 -9.84 -5.64 3.58
N SER A 28 -8.96 -4.78 3.05
CA SER A 28 -9.02 -3.35 3.30
C SER A 28 -10.21 -2.65 2.62
N ASN A 29 -10.89 -3.28 1.64
CA ASN A 29 -11.94 -2.61 0.88
C ASN A 29 -13.32 -2.66 1.54
N THR A 30 -13.61 -3.70 2.35
CA THR A 30 -14.96 -3.92 2.89
C THR A 30 -15.34 -2.90 3.97
N ILE A 31 -14.38 -2.45 4.78
CA ILE A 31 -14.60 -1.49 5.87
C ILE A 31 -14.92 -0.08 5.32
N TYR A 32 -14.46 0.22 4.10
CA TYR A 32 -14.64 1.55 3.49
C TYR A 32 -15.78 1.63 2.47
N ASP A 33 -16.50 0.53 2.21
CA ASP A 33 -17.58 0.50 1.21
C ASP A 33 -18.76 1.44 1.54
N GLN A 34 -18.94 1.75 2.82
CA GLN A 34 -19.91 2.74 3.34
C GLN A 34 -19.52 4.20 3.08
N TYR A 35 -18.32 4.45 2.55
CA TYR A 35 -17.84 5.79 2.19
C TYR A 35 -17.82 5.96 0.68
N LYS A 36 -18.36 7.09 0.21
CA LYS A 36 -18.37 7.48 -1.20
C LYS A 36 -17.65 8.81 -1.40
N VAL A 37 -17.17 9.04 -2.61
CA VAL A 37 -16.50 10.27 -3.03
C VAL A 37 -17.26 10.89 -4.20
N ILE A 38 -17.66 12.15 -4.07
CA ILE A 38 -18.14 12.99 -5.17
C ILE A 38 -16.92 13.60 -5.86
N ARG A 39 -16.73 13.26 -7.14
CA ARG A 39 -15.70 13.86 -7.99
C ARG A 39 -16.15 15.26 -8.48
N ARG A 40 -15.20 16.06 -8.99
CA ARG A 40 -15.46 17.38 -9.58
C ARG A 40 -16.55 17.40 -10.66
N ASN A 41 -16.67 16.32 -11.43
CA ASN A 41 -17.69 16.17 -12.48
C ASN A 41 -19.06 15.69 -11.94
N GLY A 42 -19.25 15.63 -10.62
CA GLY A 42 -20.47 15.16 -9.97
C GLY A 42 -20.63 13.64 -9.86
N SER A 43 -19.74 12.84 -10.48
CA SER A 43 -19.83 11.38 -10.37
C SER A 43 -19.47 10.89 -8.97
N VAL A 44 -20.21 9.88 -8.50
CA VAL A 44 -20.03 9.27 -7.17
C VAL A 44 -19.34 7.93 -7.33
N VAL A 45 -18.27 7.71 -6.57
CA VAL A 45 -17.52 6.44 -6.56
C VAL A 45 -17.25 5.97 -5.15
N VAL A 46 -16.90 4.69 -4.99
CA VAL A 46 -16.49 4.15 -3.69
C VAL A 46 -15.16 4.75 -3.27
N PHE A 47 -15.07 5.14 -1.99
CA PHE A 47 -13.82 5.59 -1.40
C PHE A 47 -12.83 4.42 -1.29
N THR A 48 -11.57 4.68 -1.65
CA THR A 48 -10.51 3.66 -1.64
C THR A 48 -9.23 4.31 -1.11
N PRO A 49 -8.75 3.93 0.09
CA PRO A 49 -7.49 4.46 0.65
C PRO A 49 -6.29 4.30 -0.28
N GLU A 50 -6.26 3.20 -1.05
CA GLU A 50 -5.18 2.90 -1.99
C GLU A 50 -4.96 4.02 -3.01
N LYS A 51 -6.02 4.73 -3.43
CA LYS A 51 -5.87 5.87 -4.35
C LYS A 51 -5.11 7.04 -3.75
N ILE A 52 -5.19 7.24 -2.42
CA ILE A 52 -4.40 8.25 -1.72
C ILE A 52 -2.92 7.83 -1.70
N ALA A 53 -2.64 6.58 -1.34
CA ALA A 53 -1.26 6.05 -1.32
C ALA A 53 -0.59 6.14 -2.71
N ILE A 54 -1.31 5.78 -3.78
CA ILE A 54 -0.81 5.89 -5.16
C ILE A 54 -0.54 7.36 -5.52
N ALA A 55 -1.43 8.29 -5.16
CA ALA A 55 -1.25 9.71 -5.45
C ALA A 55 -0.03 10.30 -4.72
N LEU A 56 0.11 10.00 -3.42
CA LEU A 56 1.26 10.41 -2.62
C LEU A 56 2.57 9.84 -3.17
N THR A 57 2.59 8.55 -3.53
CA THR A 57 3.77 7.91 -4.14
C THR A 57 4.18 8.62 -5.43
N LYS A 58 3.22 8.94 -6.30
CA LYS A 58 3.47 9.70 -7.53
C LYS A 58 4.07 11.08 -7.24
N ALA A 59 3.56 11.78 -6.23
CA ALA A 59 4.08 13.08 -5.81
C ALA A 59 5.54 12.97 -5.32
N PHE A 60 5.84 11.99 -4.46
CA PHE A 60 7.21 11.77 -3.97
C PHE A 60 8.19 11.41 -5.09
N ILE A 61 7.77 10.57 -6.04
CA ILE A 61 8.59 10.24 -7.22
C ILE A 61 8.85 11.47 -8.08
N ALA A 62 7.81 12.29 -8.32
CA ALA A 62 7.92 13.48 -9.16
C ALA A 62 8.86 14.55 -8.56
N VAL A 63 8.92 14.67 -7.23
CA VAL A 63 9.78 15.65 -6.54
C VAL A 63 11.20 15.13 -6.36
N ASN A 64 11.37 13.87 -5.94
CA ASN A 64 12.69 13.35 -5.54
C ASN A 64 13.45 12.67 -6.69
N GLY A 65 12.79 12.35 -7.81
CA GLY A 65 13.41 12.14 -9.13
C GLY A 65 14.59 11.16 -9.24
N GLY A 66 14.70 10.13 -8.40
CA GLY A 66 15.87 9.24 -8.39
C GLY A 66 15.68 7.91 -7.66
N GLN A 67 16.78 7.16 -7.48
CA GLN A 67 16.80 5.81 -6.87
C GLN A 67 16.18 5.75 -5.46
N GLY A 68 16.15 6.87 -4.73
CA GLY A 68 15.53 6.98 -3.41
C GLY A 68 13.99 7.03 -3.41
N ALA A 69 13.35 7.27 -4.55
CA ALA A 69 11.91 7.45 -4.65
C ALA A 69 11.10 6.15 -4.41
N ALA A 70 11.73 4.99 -4.61
CA ALA A 70 11.15 3.68 -4.29
C ALA A 70 11.66 3.10 -2.96
N SER A 71 12.41 3.88 -2.18
CA SER A 71 13.02 3.41 -0.93
C SER A 71 11.99 2.99 0.12
N ALA A 72 12.40 2.11 1.03
CA ALA A 72 11.56 1.68 2.16
C ALA A 72 11.07 2.86 3.00
N ARG A 73 11.94 3.86 3.21
CA ARG A 73 11.60 5.10 3.94
C ARG A 73 10.47 5.88 3.27
N VAL A 74 10.50 6.03 1.94
CA VAL A 74 9.42 6.74 1.23
C VAL A 74 8.11 5.97 1.34
N ARG A 75 8.16 4.63 1.23
CA ARG A 75 6.97 3.78 1.39
C ARG A 75 6.37 3.91 2.79
N GLU A 76 7.20 3.89 3.83
CA GLU A 76 6.77 4.07 5.21
C GLU A 76 6.12 5.45 5.43
N LEU A 77 6.72 6.51 4.88
CA LEU A 77 6.17 7.85 4.98
C LEU A 77 4.83 7.98 4.24
N VAL A 78 4.71 7.40 3.04
CA VAL A 78 3.44 7.35 2.29
C VAL A 78 2.37 6.59 3.06
N ASP A 79 2.73 5.47 3.70
CA ASP A 79 1.80 4.67 4.50
C ASP A 79 1.29 5.45 5.72
N GLN A 80 2.19 6.10 6.46
CA GLN A 80 1.84 6.95 7.61
C GLN A 80 0.93 8.12 7.22
N LEU A 81 1.25 8.82 6.12
CA LEU A 81 0.42 9.91 5.61
C LEU A 81 -0.95 9.39 5.16
N THR A 82 -0.99 8.27 4.45
CA THR A 82 -2.25 7.66 4.01
C THR A 82 -3.14 7.32 5.19
N HIS A 83 -2.60 6.65 6.21
CA HIS A 83 -3.33 6.34 7.44
C HIS A 83 -3.83 7.59 8.17
N GLY A 84 -3.01 8.63 8.27
CA GLY A 84 -3.40 9.91 8.88
C GLY A 84 -4.57 10.58 8.16
N VAL A 85 -4.50 10.66 6.84
CA VAL A 85 -5.56 11.22 5.98
C VAL A 85 -6.85 10.42 6.11
N VAL A 86 -6.78 9.10 5.97
CA VAL A 86 -7.95 8.20 6.04
C VAL A 86 -8.62 8.32 7.40
N SER A 87 -7.83 8.29 8.49
CA SER A 87 -8.35 8.45 9.85
C SER A 87 -9.06 9.79 10.06
N ALA A 88 -8.51 10.89 9.52
CA ALA A 88 -9.14 12.21 9.60
C ALA A 88 -10.47 12.28 8.84
N LEU A 89 -10.53 11.69 7.64
CA LEU A 89 -11.74 11.64 6.81
C LEU A 89 -12.84 10.78 7.47
N VAL A 90 -12.48 9.58 7.92
CA VAL A 90 -13.41 8.65 8.57
C VAL A 90 -13.95 9.22 9.88
N ARG A 91 -13.12 9.88 10.68
CA ARG A 91 -13.55 10.51 11.94
C ARG A 91 -14.61 11.60 11.73
N ARG A 92 -14.60 12.28 10.58
CA ARG A 92 -15.64 13.26 10.22
C ARG A 92 -16.98 12.61 9.86
N GLN A 93 -16.98 11.32 9.53
CA GLN A 93 -18.14 10.57 9.02
C GLN A 93 -18.22 9.17 9.68
N PRO A 94 -18.40 9.06 11.01
CA PRO A 94 -18.25 7.80 11.74
C PRO A 94 -19.22 6.68 11.33
N HIS A 95 -20.32 7.03 10.66
CA HIS A 95 -21.34 6.07 10.19
C HIS A 95 -21.30 5.84 8.68
N GLY A 96 -20.19 6.19 8.02
CA GLY A 96 -20.15 6.28 6.56
C GLY A 96 -20.75 7.59 6.04
N GLY A 97 -20.78 7.74 4.72
CA GLY A 97 -21.28 8.95 4.09
C GLY A 97 -20.57 9.27 2.79
N THR A 98 -20.81 10.49 2.29
CA THR A 98 -20.24 10.97 1.04
C THR A 98 -19.38 12.19 1.31
N MET A 99 -18.15 12.20 0.82
CA MET A 99 -17.23 13.33 0.91
C MET A 99 -16.91 13.87 -0.49
N HIS A 100 -16.53 15.14 -0.59
CA HIS A 100 -16.05 15.68 -1.87
C HIS A 100 -14.59 15.27 -2.09
N ILE A 101 -14.16 15.15 -3.34
CA ILE A 101 -12.74 14.89 -3.65
C ILE A 101 -11.83 16.02 -3.14
N GLU A 102 -12.36 17.25 -3.03
CA GLU A 102 -11.63 18.38 -2.43
C GLU A 102 -11.35 18.15 -0.94
N ASP A 103 -12.26 17.53 -0.17
CA ASP A 103 -11.99 17.20 1.24
C ASP A 103 -10.79 16.25 1.38
N ILE A 104 -10.64 15.31 0.44
CA ILE A 104 -9.51 14.39 0.41
C ILE A 104 -8.23 15.16 0.08
N GLN A 105 -8.29 16.06 -0.91
CA GLN A 105 -7.16 16.92 -1.26
C GLN A 105 -6.72 17.77 -0.07
N ASP A 106 -7.66 18.44 0.60
CA ASP A 106 -7.38 19.28 1.77
C ASP A 106 -6.71 18.49 2.90
N GLN A 107 -7.17 17.25 3.17
CA GLN A 107 -6.53 16.41 4.17
C GLN A 107 -5.13 15.95 3.76
N VAL A 108 -4.91 15.66 2.48
CA VAL A 108 -3.58 15.32 1.95
C VAL A 108 -2.62 16.49 2.08
N GLU A 109 -3.05 17.69 1.67
CA GLU A 109 -2.27 18.93 1.80
C GLU A 109 -1.91 19.21 3.26
N LEU A 110 -2.89 19.12 4.16
CA LEU A 110 -2.66 19.29 5.60
C LEU A 110 -1.68 18.24 6.17
N GLY A 111 -1.80 16.99 5.74
CA GLY A 111 -0.89 15.91 6.14
C GLY A 111 0.55 16.19 5.71
N LEU A 112 0.74 16.62 4.46
CA LEU A 112 2.05 16.99 3.92
C LEU A 112 2.66 18.17 4.67
N MET A 113 1.88 19.23 4.94
CA MET A 113 2.33 20.39 5.71
C MET A 113 2.81 20.04 7.13
N ARG A 114 2.24 18.99 7.74
CA ARG A 114 2.63 18.51 9.08
C ARG A 114 3.85 17.59 9.07
N SER A 115 4.15 16.98 7.93
CA SER A 115 5.30 16.09 7.74
C SER A 115 6.56 16.79 7.25
N GLY A 116 6.45 18.09 6.93
CA GLY A 116 7.53 18.97 6.47
C GLY A 116 8.23 19.70 7.60
#